data_AF-A0A1Q5GX66-F1
#
_entry.id   AF-A0A1Q5GX66-F1
#
_cell.length_a   1.000
_cell.length_b   1.000
_cell.length_c   1.000
_cell.angle_alpha   90.00
_cell.angle_beta   90.00
_cell.angle_gamma   90.00
#
_symmetry.space_group_name_H-M   'P 1'
#
loop_
_entity.id
_entity.type
_entity.pdbx_description
1 polymer ?
#
loop_
_entity_poly.entity_id
_entity_poly.type
_entity_poly.pdbx_seq_one_letter_code
_entity_poly.pdbx_strand_id
1 'polypeptide(L)'
;MRRICLTLPTNRACSAAISAVGAEADHAATHFDVEVHLLILDSSDAETFAEHARVVEESHRAPNVTVHHFSEAQQRDFLERLVRRSGVVEPELVLDLMLPSGVSYGACTNRAFLIAGALGCVSVHRRDSDSDYQVVGGRPVFPVHHELASLGRTAADAAGGVSETALDPEHNGKPVVMVGSSFVGELSVDIGEIARLDNDVYHDVVSLWAPLDWPDERKRALVEESFTGAGTDPFVRDHSTLTHVDPMRVDMCNISFLDEVYERVPLPPATDTIGSDYFLMHLVYDGTLPGVLHNRNIVNFYTPERRTDAGFTAYQLRFTKFFLSMLYLNHIYDRMAEAGAGLLDDRHRVRPDAVAALVRESARLDRGDNVRRLAVIDRSYRRLGGRYEEFADFLAPRHERLLEEAQEDIEDFALLIEAWGPLVRASGSTELPRPTRRTRPDPTAPCV
;
A
#
# COMPACT_ATOMS: atom_id res chain seq x y z
N MET A 1 24.14 12.16 -3.63
CA MET A 1 23.46 10.97 -3.14
C MET A 1 22.01 11.28 -2.77
N ARG A 2 21.06 10.64 -3.45
CA ARG A 2 19.61 10.76 -3.16
C ARG A 2 19.26 9.90 -1.94
N ARG A 3 18.38 10.36 -1.06
CA ARG A 3 17.86 9.56 0.05
C ARG A 3 16.61 8.84 -0.38
N ILE A 4 16.52 7.55 -0.11
CA ILE A 4 15.32 6.76 -0.38
C ILE A 4 14.90 6.05 0.90
N CYS A 5 13.62 5.75 1.00
CA CYS A 5 13.07 4.98 2.08
C CYS A 5 12.58 3.63 1.55
N LEU A 6 13.20 2.53 1.96
CA LEU A 6 12.72 1.17 1.70
C LEU A 6 11.94 0.72 2.94
N THR A 7 10.64 0.50 2.80
CA THR A 7 9.70 0.41 3.91
C THR A 7 9.12 -0.99 4.04
N LEU A 8 9.00 -1.45 5.28
CA LEU A 8 8.42 -2.74 5.67
C LEU A 8 7.48 -2.52 6.87
N PRO A 9 6.18 -2.29 6.63
CA PRO A 9 5.18 -2.33 7.69
C PRO A 9 4.92 -3.79 8.13
N THR A 10 4.78 -4.00 9.45
CA THR A 10 4.40 -5.30 10.01
C THR A 10 3.61 -5.16 11.31
N ASN A 11 2.74 -6.13 11.55
CA ASN A 11 2.02 -6.35 12.81
C ASN A 11 2.13 -7.80 13.29
N ARG A 12 3.11 -8.56 12.76
CA ARG A 12 3.27 -10.00 12.94
C ARG A 12 4.73 -10.42 12.80
N ALA A 13 5.05 -11.64 13.24
CA ALA A 13 6.38 -12.21 13.09
C ALA A 13 6.80 -12.31 11.61
N CYS A 14 7.95 -11.72 11.27
CA CYS A 14 8.45 -11.61 9.91
C CYS A 14 9.99 -11.48 9.81
N SER A 15 10.73 -12.08 10.75
CA SER A 15 12.21 -12.07 10.81
C SER A 15 12.90 -12.37 9.46
N ALA A 16 12.36 -13.31 8.68
CA ALA A 16 12.87 -13.63 7.35
C ALA A 16 12.71 -12.46 6.36
N ALA A 17 11.54 -11.81 6.34
CA ALA A 17 11.28 -10.65 5.49
C ALA A 17 12.19 -9.47 5.87
N ILE A 18 12.42 -9.23 7.17
CA ILE A 18 13.36 -8.19 7.63
C ILE A 18 14.77 -8.42 7.08
N SER A 19 15.24 -9.67 7.09
CA SER A 19 16.54 -10.03 6.53
C SER A 19 16.58 -9.86 5.01
N ALA A 20 15.51 -10.29 4.32
CA ALA A 20 15.39 -10.20 2.87
C ALA A 20 15.38 -8.74 2.37
N VAL A 21 14.53 -7.89 2.96
CA VAL A 21 14.47 -6.45 2.63
C VAL A 21 15.76 -5.74 3.02
N GLY A 22 16.43 -6.19 4.08
CA GLY A 22 17.78 -5.76 4.42
C GLY A 22 18.80 -6.03 3.30
N ALA A 23 18.75 -7.21 2.69
CA ALA A 23 19.60 -7.55 1.55
C ALA A 23 19.26 -6.72 0.29
N GLU A 24 17.99 -6.37 0.09
CA GLU A 24 17.57 -5.43 -0.96
C GLU A 24 18.14 -4.02 -0.71
N ALA A 25 18.11 -3.54 0.54
CA ALA A 25 18.72 -2.26 0.91
C ALA A 25 20.23 -2.24 0.64
N ASP A 26 20.93 -3.32 1.00
CA ASP A 26 22.37 -3.47 0.73
C ASP A 26 22.66 -3.51 -0.78
N HIS A 27 21.80 -4.17 -1.57
CA HIS A 27 21.87 -4.16 -3.03
C HIS A 27 21.72 -2.73 -3.58
N ALA A 28 20.71 -2.00 -3.14
CA ALA A 28 20.46 -0.62 -3.57
C ALA A 28 21.65 0.29 -3.27
N ALA A 29 22.14 0.30 -2.03
CA ALA A 29 23.29 1.11 -1.60
C ALA A 29 24.61 0.76 -2.32
N THR A 30 24.77 -0.49 -2.76
CA THR A 30 25.98 -0.95 -3.46
C THR A 30 25.96 -0.62 -4.95
N HIS A 31 24.79 -0.65 -5.59
CA HIS A 31 24.68 -0.55 -7.06
C HIS A 31 24.19 0.82 -7.54
N PHE A 32 23.67 1.66 -6.64
CA PHE A 32 23.15 2.99 -6.96
C PHE A 32 23.74 4.06 -6.03
N ASP A 33 23.88 5.30 -6.51
CA ASP A 33 24.30 6.45 -5.68
C ASP A 33 23.15 6.94 -4.79
N VAL A 34 22.77 6.11 -3.82
CA VAL A 34 21.68 6.37 -2.87
C VAL A 34 22.08 6.09 -1.42
N GLU A 35 21.49 6.88 -0.53
CA GLU A 35 21.43 6.62 0.90
C GLU A 35 20.09 5.93 1.18
N VAL A 36 20.15 4.71 1.71
CA VAL A 36 18.95 3.91 1.95
C VAL A 36 18.57 4.01 3.42
N HIS A 37 17.37 4.50 3.67
CA HIS A 37 16.72 4.40 4.96
C HIS A 37 15.81 3.17 4.94
N LEU A 38 16.25 2.07 5.55
CA LEU A 38 15.40 0.90 5.75
C LEU A 38 14.46 1.18 6.93
N LEU A 39 13.17 1.39 6.64
CA LEU A 39 12.16 1.77 7.61
C LEU A 39 11.23 0.59 7.93
N ILE A 40 11.35 0.06 9.14
CA ILE A 40 10.50 -1.02 9.66
C ILE A 40 9.51 -0.41 10.64
N LEU A 41 8.22 -0.41 10.27
CA LEU A 41 7.13 0.06 11.11
C LEU A 41 6.46 -1.14 11.76
N ASP A 42 6.75 -1.35 13.04
CA ASP A 42 6.43 -2.58 13.76
C ASP A 42 5.34 -2.33 14.82
N SER A 43 4.13 -2.82 14.53
CA SER A 43 2.96 -2.83 15.40
C SER A 43 2.69 -4.24 15.99
N SER A 44 3.70 -5.13 16.00
CA SER A 44 3.56 -6.45 16.62
C SER A 44 3.62 -6.40 18.15
N ASP A 45 3.33 -7.54 18.79
CA ASP A 45 3.47 -7.68 20.24
C ASP A 45 4.93 -7.56 20.71
N ALA A 46 5.13 -7.39 22.01
CA ALA A 46 6.46 -7.12 22.58
C ALA A 46 7.48 -8.24 22.37
N GLU A 47 7.05 -9.51 22.31
CA GLU A 47 7.93 -10.66 22.08
C GLU A 47 8.41 -10.66 20.63
N THR A 48 7.46 -10.52 19.70
CA THR A 48 7.73 -10.42 18.26
C THR A 48 8.62 -9.21 17.94
N PHE A 49 8.33 -8.04 18.51
CA PHE A 49 9.16 -6.85 18.35
C PHE A 49 10.62 -7.07 18.82
N ALA A 50 10.80 -7.74 19.96
CA ALA A 50 12.12 -8.06 20.49
C ALA A 50 12.89 -9.06 19.61
N GLU A 51 12.19 -9.98 18.94
CA GLU A 51 12.80 -10.85 17.92
C GLU A 51 13.26 -10.06 16.70
N HIS A 52 12.39 -9.21 16.14
CA HIS A 52 12.74 -8.36 15.02
C HIS A 52 13.94 -7.45 15.33
N ALA A 53 13.98 -6.87 16.54
CA ALA A 53 15.10 -6.04 16.98
C ALA A 53 16.43 -6.82 16.97
N ARG A 54 16.43 -8.09 17.43
CA ARG A 54 17.63 -8.94 17.37
C ARG A 54 18.11 -9.16 15.94
N VAL A 55 17.20 -9.46 15.02
CA VAL A 55 17.54 -9.65 13.60
C VAL A 55 18.14 -8.38 13.00
N VAL A 56 17.58 -7.21 13.32
CA VAL A 56 18.10 -5.91 12.87
C VAL A 56 19.51 -5.65 13.45
N GLU A 57 19.73 -5.91 14.73
CA GLU A 57 21.00 -5.68 15.42
C GLU A 57 22.12 -6.62 14.97
N GLU A 58 21.80 -7.88 14.68
CA GLU A 58 22.76 -8.91 14.24
C GLU A 58 23.15 -8.78 12.76
N SER A 59 22.34 -8.04 11.98
CA SER A 59 22.58 -7.87 10.55
C SER A 59 23.69 -6.85 10.26
N HIS A 60 24.73 -7.27 9.53
CA HIS A 60 25.68 -6.34 8.92
C HIS A 60 25.04 -5.62 7.72
N ARG A 61 25.19 -4.29 7.65
CA ARG A 61 24.65 -3.44 6.58
C ARG A 61 25.75 -2.71 5.82
N ALA A 62 25.49 -2.42 4.56
CA ALA A 62 26.36 -1.59 3.73
C ALA A 62 26.48 -0.16 4.34
N PRO A 63 27.60 0.56 4.12
CA PRO A 63 27.85 1.85 4.77
C PRO A 63 26.79 2.93 4.56
N ASN A 64 26.06 2.89 3.43
CA ASN A 64 25.02 3.86 3.08
C ASN A 64 23.60 3.39 3.43
N VAL A 65 23.46 2.36 4.28
CA VAL A 65 22.18 1.84 4.76
C VAL A 65 22.01 2.20 6.23
N THR A 66 20.94 2.94 6.55
CA THR A 66 20.52 3.22 7.94
C THR A 66 19.20 2.52 8.21
N VAL A 67 19.17 1.67 9.24
CA VAL A 67 17.94 0.97 9.64
C VAL A 67 17.21 1.75 10.74
N HIS A 68 15.92 1.98 10.54
CA HIS A 68 14.98 2.58 11.47
C HIS A 68 13.93 1.53 11.82
N HIS A 69 14.00 0.95 13.02
CA HIS A 69 13.00 0.01 13.53
C HIS A 69 12.19 0.71 14.61
N PHE A 70 10.93 1.03 14.31
CA PHE A 70 10.05 1.79 15.20
C PHE A 70 8.91 0.92 15.71
N SER A 71 8.80 0.83 17.03
CA SER A 71 7.59 0.31 17.67
C SER A 71 6.42 1.25 17.45
N GLU A 72 5.20 0.74 17.61
CA GLU A 72 3.99 1.58 17.54
C GLU A 72 4.05 2.78 18.51
N ALA A 73 4.61 2.60 19.71
CA ALA A 73 4.78 3.69 20.67
C ALA A 73 5.71 4.80 20.15
N GLN A 74 6.80 4.44 19.47
CA GLN A 74 7.70 5.41 18.84
C GLN A 74 7.03 6.10 17.65
N GLN A 75 6.22 5.37 16.88
CA GLN A 75 5.44 5.94 15.78
C GLN A 75 4.40 6.95 16.31
N ARG A 76 3.70 6.62 17.40
CA ARG A 76 2.76 7.51 18.10
C ARG A 76 3.44 8.77 18.60
N ASP A 77 4.56 8.63 19.30
CA ASP A 77 5.33 9.75 19.81
C ASP A 77 5.81 10.71 18.69
N PHE A 78 6.21 10.18 17.54
CA PHE A 78 6.50 10.98 16.35
C PHE A 78 5.26 11.72 15.84
N LEU A 79 4.14 11.01 15.66
CA LEU A 79 2.90 11.57 15.13
C LEU A 79 2.30 12.64 16.03
N GLU A 80 2.28 12.44 17.36
CA GLU A 80 1.81 13.44 18.31
C GLU A 80 2.61 14.75 18.21
N ARG A 81 3.94 14.66 18.07
CA ARG A 81 4.79 15.84 17.84
C ARG A 81 4.48 16.51 16.50
N LEU A 82 4.35 15.72 15.46
CA LEU A 82 4.11 16.18 14.09
C LEU A 82 2.76 16.89 13.99
N VAL A 83 1.68 16.24 14.45
CA VAL A 83 0.31 16.75 14.44
C VAL A 83 0.25 18.07 15.23
N ARG A 84 0.79 18.09 16.45
CA ARG A 84 0.87 19.33 17.26
C ARG A 84 1.59 20.46 16.53
N ARG A 85 2.67 20.16 15.79
CA ARG A 85 3.46 21.17 15.05
C ARG A 85 2.75 21.63 13.77
N SER A 86 2.01 20.74 13.12
CA SER A 86 1.33 21.02 11.85
C SER A 86 0.23 22.06 11.99
N GLY A 87 -0.37 22.18 13.19
CA GLY A 87 -1.48 23.09 13.43
C GLY A 87 -2.75 22.72 12.65
N VAL A 88 -2.91 21.45 12.28
CA VAL A 88 -4.14 20.94 11.66
C VAL A 88 -5.33 21.15 12.57
N VAL A 89 -6.50 21.30 11.96
CA VAL A 89 -7.79 21.27 12.65
C VAL A 89 -8.05 19.83 13.11
N GLU A 90 -8.68 19.67 14.27
CA GLU A 90 -9.00 18.36 14.88
C GLU A 90 -7.77 17.42 15.01
N PRO A 91 -6.73 17.83 15.74
CA PRO A 91 -5.49 17.07 15.84
C PRO A 91 -5.68 15.66 16.42
N GLU A 92 -6.63 15.47 17.33
CA GLU A 92 -6.97 14.16 17.88
C GLU A 92 -7.52 13.22 16.81
N LEU A 93 -8.47 13.70 15.97
CA LEU A 93 -9.01 12.91 14.87
C LEU A 93 -7.92 12.55 13.85
N VAL A 94 -7.09 13.53 13.44
CA VAL A 94 -5.99 13.27 12.50
C VAL A 94 -5.00 12.23 13.04
N LEU A 95 -4.73 12.25 14.35
CA LEU A 95 -3.88 11.23 14.98
C LEU A 95 -4.55 9.85 14.93
N ASP A 96 -5.85 9.77 15.22
CA ASP A 96 -6.62 8.53 15.18
C ASP A 96 -6.72 7.94 13.76
N LEU A 97 -6.82 8.78 12.72
CA LEU A 97 -6.78 8.34 11.32
C LEU A 97 -5.42 7.76 10.90
N MET A 98 -4.33 8.18 11.55
CA MET A 98 -2.97 7.73 11.25
C MET A 98 -2.52 6.55 12.12
N LEU A 99 -3.14 6.37 13.28
CA LEU A 99 -2.92 5.28 14.23
C LEU A 99 -4.25 4.72 14.77
N PRO A 100 -5.10 4.16 13.90
CA PRO A 100 -6.33 3.55 14.34
C PRO A 100 -6.04 2.32 15.20
N SER A 101 -6.98 1.95 16.06
CA SER A 101 -6.88 0.72 16.87
C SER A 101 -6.98 -0.56 16.04
N GLY A 102 -7.62 -0.48 14.86
CA GLY A 102 -7.75 -1.58 13.89
C GLY A 102 -6.64 -1.59 12.84
N VAL A 103 -6.63 -2.62 12.00
CA VAL A 103 -5.67 -2.72 10.89
C VAL A 103 -6.06 -1.73 9.79
N SER A 104 -5.13 -0.88 9.38
CA SER A 104 -5.31 0.03 8.24
C SER A 104 -4.06 0.05 7.36
N TYR A 105 -4.22 -0.42 6.12
CA TYR A 105 -3.16 -0.47 5.11
C TYR A 105 -2.76 0.93 4.63
N GLY A 106 -3.74 1.84 4.51
CA GLY A 106 -3.47 3.23 4.17
C GLY A 106 -2.80 3.98 5.31
N ALA A 107 -3.28 3.86 6.56
CA ALA A 107 -2.71 4.57 7.70
C ALA A 107 -1.25 4.17 7.98
N CYS A 108 -0.90 2.87 7.87
CA CYS A 108 0.50 2.44 8.01
C CYS A 108 1.40 3.00 6.91
N THR A 109 0.91 3.06 5.68
CA THR A 109 1.67 3.63 4.55
C THR A 109 1.79 5.15 4.68
N ASN A 110 0.75 5.85 5.13
CA ASN A 110 0.80 7.28 5.41
C ASN A 110 1.83 7.62 6.49
N ARG A 111 1.94 6.78 7.55
CA ARG A 111 3.02 6.90 8.54
C ARG A 111 4.40 6.82 7.88
N ALA A 112 4.59 5.86 6.97
CA ALA A 112 5.82 5.73 6.23
C ALA A 112 6.13 6.96 5.36
N PHE A 113 5.12 7.57 4.72
CA PHE A 113 5.28 8.80 3.94
C PHE A 113 5.72 9.99 4.80
N LEU A 114 5.11 10.21 5.97
CA LEU A 114 5.50 11.29 6.87
C LEU A 114 6.92 11.09 7.43
N ILE A 115 7.28 9.86 7.79
CA ILE A 115 8.62 9.54 8.27
C ILE A 115 9.64 9.71 7.14
N ALA A 116 9.30 9.33 5.91
CA ALA A 116 10.15 9.56 4.74
C ALA A 116 10.41 11.05 4.50
N GLY A 117 9.38 11.90 4.62
CA GLY A 117 9.53 13.36 4.59
C GLY A 117 10.45 13.89 5.70
N ALA A 118 10.34 13.36 6.92
CA ALA A 118 11.23 13.72 8.04
C ALA A 118 12.69 13.30 7.81
N LEU A 119 12.93 12.23 7.05
CA LEU A 119 14.27 11.76 6.65
C LEU A 119 14.83 12.52 5.44
N GLY A 120 13.99 13.27 4.73
CA GLY A 120 14.32 13.89 3.45
C GLY A 120 14.47 12.86 2.32
N CYS A 121 13.75 11.74 2.41
CA CYS A 121 13.66 10.74 1.35
C CYS A 121 12.89 11.32 0.15
N VAL A 122 13.43 11.16 -1.05
CA VAL A 122 12.78 11.58 -2.31
C VAL A 122 11.86 10.50 -2.88
N SER A 123 11.92 9.29 -2.34
CA SER A 123 11.05 8.18 -2.73
C SER A 123 10.81 7.21 -1.58
N VAL A 124 9.66 6.56 -1.64
CA VAL A 124 9.27 5.45 -0.78
C VAL A 124 9.08 4.21 -1.62
N HIS A 125 9.71 3.10 -1.21
CA HIS A 125 9.68 1.79 -1.84
C HIS A 125 9.06 0.84 -0.83
N ARG A 126 7.89 0.26 -1.10
CA ARG A 126 7.16 -0.58 -0.14
C ARG A 126 7.34 -2.06 -0.44
N ARG A 127 7.53 -2.84 0.63
CA ARG A 127 7.45 -4.30 0.66
C ARG A 127 6.50 -4.75 1.75
N ASP A 128 5.82 -5.88 1.55
CA ASP A 128 4.95 -6.45 2.57
C ASP A 128 5.61 -7.66 3.26
N SER A 129 5.25 -7.89 4.52
CA SER A 129 5.86 -8.92 5.38
C SER A 129 5.51 -10.37 5.01
N ASP A 130 4.53 -10.57 4.12
CA ASP A 130 4.06 -11.85 3.58
C ASP A 130 4.47 -12.06 2.12
N SER A 131 5.66 -11.57 1.76
CA SER A 131 6.26 -11.76 0.45
C SER A 131 7.75 -12.13 0.52
N ASP A 132 8.26 -12.76 -0.55
CA ASP A 132 9.68 -13.05 -0.75
C ASP A 132 10.10 -12.65 -2.18
N TYR A 133 11.39 -12.70 -2.49
CA TYR A 133 11.89 -12.45 -3.83
C TYR A 133 11.97 -13.73 -4.64
N GLN A 134 11.75 -13.61 -5.96
CA GLN A 134 12.15 -14.67 -6.86
C GLN A 134 13.67 -14.85 -6.84
N VAL A 135 14.14 -16.09 -6.99
CA VAL A 135 15.56 -16.45 -6.92
C VAL A 135 16.01 -17.06 -8.24
N VAL A 136 17.07 -16.48 -8.84
CA VAL A 136 17.70 -17.02 -10.06
C VAL A 136 19.19 -17.21 -9.81
N GLY A 137 19.69 -18.41 -10.11
CA GLY A 137 21.10 -18.75 -9.87
C GLY A 137 21.53 -18.60 -8.40
N GLY A 138 20.61 -18.84 -7.46
CA GLY A 138 20.85 -18.67 -6.02
C GLY A 138 20.90 -17.22 -5.54
N ARG A 139 20.51 -16.25 -6.38
CA ARG A 139 20.49 -14.82 -6.03
C ARG A 139 19.06 -14.27 -6.09
N PRO A 140 18.63 -13.47 -5.09
CA PRO A 140 17.36 -12.77 -5.16
C PRO A 140 17.31 -11.78 -6.34
N VAL A 141 16.13 -11.66 -6.93
CA VAL A 141 15.81 -10.69 -7.97
C VAL A 141 15.12 -9.49 -7.32
N PHE A 142 15.91 -8.46 -6.99
CA PHE A 142 15.41 -7.30 -6.24
C PHE A 142 14.67 -6.30 -7.13
N PRO A 143 13.40 -5.93 -6.81
CA PRO A 143 12.65 -4.92 -7.55
C PRO A 143 13.30 -3.52 -7.53
N VAL A 144 13.97 -3.15 -6.43
CA VAL A 144 14.62 -1.83 -6.26
C VAL A 144 15.57 -1.45 -7.40
N HIS A 145 16.06 -2.44 -8.14
CA HIS A 145 16.86 -2.23 -9.33
C HIS A 145 16.16 -1.39 -10.40
N HIS A 146 14.92 -1.75 -10.78
CA HIS A 146 14.16 -1.01 -11.79
C HIS A 146 13.58 0.27 -11.21
N GLU A 147 13.19 0.24 -9.92
CA GLU A 147 12.70 1.40 -9.20
C GLU A 147 13.73 2.54 -9.21
N LEU A 148 14.98 2.29 -8.80
CA LEU A 148 16.03 3.32 -8.77
C LEU A 148 16.62 3.67 -10.14
N ALA A 149 16.47 2.80 -11.13
CA ALA A 149 16.89 3.07 -12.49
C ALA A 149 16.05 4.19 -13.14
N SER A 150 14.76 4.29 -12.80
CA SER A 150 13.81 5.15 -13.53
C SER A 150 13.14 6.23 -12.68
N LEU A 151 12.84 5.96 -11.41
CA LEU A 151 12.04 6.85 -10.57
C LEU A 151 12.69 8.24 -10.41
N GLY A 152 11.88 9.28 -10.59
CA GLY A 152 12.27 10.69 -10.53
C GLY A 152 13.01 11.23 -11.76
N ARG A 153 13.34 10.38 -12.75
CA ARG A 153 13.85 10.86 -14.05
C ARG A 153 12.72 11.43 -14.89
N THR A 154 13.05 12.29 -15.84
CA THR A 154 12.08 12.60 -16.91
C THR A 154 11.78 11.34 -17.71
N ALA A 155 10.56 11.22 -18.26
CA ALA A 155 10.20 10.08 -19.11
C ALA A 155 11.16 9.94 -20.31
N ALA A 156 11.62 11.05 -20.89
CA ALA A 156 12.65 11.03 -21.94
C ALA A 156 13.97 10.39 -21.48
N ASP A 157 14.46 10.74 -20.29
CA ASP A 157 15.70 10.19 -19.72
C ASP A 157 15.54 8.73 -19.27
N ALA A 158 14.34 8.33 -18.86
CA ALA A 158 14.03 6.95 -18.47
C ALA A 158 13.91 6.01 -19.68
N ALA A 159 13.45 6.51 -20.84
CA ALA A 159 13.20 5.72 -22.03
C ALA A 159 14.42 4.90 -22.52
N GLY A 160 15.64 5.42 -22.34
CA GLY A 160 16.88 4.72 -22.70
C GLY A 160 17.29 3.60 -21.72
N GLY A 161 16.69 3.54 -20.53
CA GLY A 161 17.00 2.56 -19.48
C GLY A 161 15.98 1.44 -19.31
N VAL A 162 14.86 1.49 -20.05
CA VAL A 162 13.80 0.46 -20.03
C VAL A 162 13.92 -0.47 -21.23
N SER A 163 13.20 -1.61 -21.19
CA SER A 163 13.16 -2.55 -22.31
C SER A 163 12.27 -2.07 -23.46
N GLU A 164 11.20 -1.34 -23.13
CA GLU A 164 10.21 -0.84 -24.07
C GLU A 164 9.62 0.49 -23.58
N THR A 165 9.22 1.35 -24.52
CA THR A 165 8.45 2.57 -24.24
C THR A 165 7.12 2.50 -24.98
N ALA A 166 6.03 2.44 -24.22
CA ALA A 166 4.65 2.53 -24.71
C ALA A 166 3.97 3.87 -24.34
N LEU A 167 4.73 4.79 -23.75
CA LEU A 167 4.28 6.12 -23.38
C LEU A 167 4.25 7.08 -24.59
N ASP A 168 3.18 7.89 -24.70
CA ASP A 168 3.09 8.94 -25.71
C ASP A 168 4.21 9.99 -25.53
N PRO A 169 4.92 10.39 -26.61
CA PRO A 169 5.95 11.42 -26.56
C PRO A 169 5.53 12.75 -25.94
N GLU A 170 4.24 13.10 -25.93
CA GLU A 170 3.75 14.32 -25.28
C GLU A 170 4.04 14.35 -23.76
N HIS A 171 4.26 13.18 -23.15
CA HIS A 171 4.58 13.05 -21.73
C HIS A 171 6.08 13.01 -21.43
N ASN A 172 6.95 13.14 -22.45
CA ASN A 172 8.41 13.03 -22.29
C ASN A 172 9.01 14.01 -21.25
N GLY A 173 8.40 15.18 -21.08
CA GLY A 173 8.83 16.19 -20.11
C GLY A 173 8.39 15.93 -18.67
N LYS A 174 7.49 14.97 -18.43
CA LYS A 174 6.98 14.64 -17.08
C LYS A 174 7.94 13.69 -16.35
N PRO A 175 8.02 13.74 -15.01
CA PRO A 175 8.80 12.79 -14.24
C PRO A 175 8.14 11.40 -14.22
N VAL A 176 8.94 10.34 -14.11
CA VAL A 176 8.49 9.01 -13.71
C VAL A 176 8.21 9.03 -12.21
N VAL A 177 6.95 8.93 -11.83
CA VAL A 177 6.51 9.10 -10.42
C VAL A 177 6.18 7.81 -9.70
N MET A 178 6.03 6.71 -10.45
CA MET A 178 5.70 5.39 -9.92
C MET A 178 6.48 4.32 -10.68
N VAL A 179 7.11 3.41 -9.96
CA VAL A 179 7.74 2.22 -10.55
C VAL A 179 7.38 1.02 -9.70
N GLY A 180 6.95 -0.07 -10.33
CA GLY A 180 6.60 -1.27 -9.58
C GLY A 180 6.30 -2.46 -10.47
N SER A 181 5.90 -3.54 -9.82
CA SER A 181 5.34 -4.72 -10.47
C SER A 181 4.38 -5.46 -9.55
N SER A 182 3.92 -6.62 -10.00
CA SER A 182 2.96 -7.42 -9.25
C SER A 182 3.69 -8.51 -8.45
N PHE A 183 2.95 -9.55 -8.07
CA PHE A 183 3.43 -10.77 -7.45
C PHE A 183 3.20 -11.99 -8.35
N VAL A 184 3.86 -13.09 -8.01
CA VAL A 184 3.55 -14.44 -8.46
C VAL A 184 3.20 -15.31 -7.26
N GLY A 185 2.47 -16.41 -7.47
CA GLY A 185 2.14 -17.37 -6.41
C GLY A 185 0.67 -17.31 -5.98
N GLU A 186 0.42 -17.26 -4.67
CA GLU A 186 -0.94 -17.23 -4.13
C GLU A 186 -1.67 -15.94 -4.54
N LEU A 187 -3.00 -15.99 -4.67
CA LEU A 187 -3.81 -14.81 -5.00
C LEU A 187 -3.62 -13.71 -3.94
N SER A 188 -3.72 -12.43 -4.31
CA SER A 188 -3.63 -11.33 -3.32
C SER A 188 -4.72 -11.42 -2.26
N VAL A 189 -5.87 -12.01 -2.64
CA VAL A 189 -7.01 -12.27 -1.76
C VAL A 189 -7.27 -13.76 -1.59
N ASP A 190 -7.42 -14.22 -0.33
CA ASP A 190 -7.70 -15.64 -0.01
C ASP A 190 -9.16 -16.01 -0.31
N ILE A 191 -9.49 -16.08 -1.61
CA ILE A 191 -10.81 -16.42 -2.16
C ILE A 191 -10.78 -17.68 -3.03
N GLY A 192 -9.61 -18.34 -3.16
CA GLY A 192 -9.47 -19.55 -3.95
C GLY A 192 -10.36 -20.71 -3.47
N GLU A 193 -10.73 -20.73 -2.18
CA GLU A 193 -11.69 -21.69 -1.67
C GLU A 193 -13.10 -21.48 -2.24
N ILE A 194 -13.56 -20.24 -2.42
CA ILE A 194 -14.88 -19.94 -2.98
C ILE A 194 -14.98 -20.56 -4.38
N ALA A 195 -13.95 -20.36 -5.22
CA ALA A 195 -13.89 -20.93 -6.56
C ALA A 195 -13.92 -22.47 -6.58
N ARG A 196 -13.32 -23.12 -5.58
CA ARG A 196 -13.34 -24.59 -5.43
C ARG A 196 -14.69 -25.12 -4.97
N LEU A 197 -15.40 -24.36 -4.13
CA LEU A 197 -16.70 -24.74 -3.60
C LEU A 197 -17.82 -24.50 -4.62
N ASP A 198 -17.86 -23.32 -5.23
CA ASP A 198 -18.89 -22.93 -6.20
C ASP A 198 -18.41 -21.79 -7.10
N ASN A 199 -18.20 -22.08 -8.39
CA ASN A 199 -17.70 -21.11 -9.36
C ASN A 199 -18.70 -19.99 -9.67
N ASP A 200 -20.01 -20.25 -9.62
CA ASP A 200 -21.02 -19.20 -9.79
C ASP A 200 -20.96 -18.22 -8.63
N VAL A 201 -20.78 -18.73 -7.40
CA VAL A 201 -20.62 -17.88 -6.21
C VAL A 201 -19.33 -17.07 -6.30
N TYR A 202 -18.23 -17.67 -6.75
CA TYR A 202 -16.99 -16.93 -6.99
C TYR A 202 -17.21 -15.77 -7.96
N HIS A 203 -17.87 -16.04 -9.09
CA HIS A 203 -18.21 -15.01 -10.07
C HIS A 203 -19.10 -13.91 -9.46
N ASP A 204 -20.17 -14.28 -8.76
CA ASP A 204 -21.09 -13.33 -8.09
C ASP A 204 -20.36 -12.41 -7.11
N VAL A 205 -19.47 -12.98 -6.28
CA VAL A 205 -18.73 -12.24 -5.24
C VAL A 205 -17.68 -11.34 -5.85
N VAL A 206 -16.83 -11.84 -6.76
CA VAL A 206 -15.77 -11.03 -7.38
C VAL A 206 -16.36 -9.91 -8.25
N SER A 207 -17.52 -10.14 -8.88
CA SER A 207 -18.24 -9.12 -9.66
C SER A 207 -18.66 -7.90 -8.82
N LEU A 208 -18.70 -7.99 -7.49
CA LEU A 208 -19.05 -6.86 -6.61
C LEU A 208 -18.01 -5.73 -6.62
N TRP A 209 -16.80 -6.00 -7.13
CA TRP A 209 -15.79 -4.97 -7.38
C TRP A 209 -16.27 -3.95 -8.44
N ALA A 210 -16.96 -4.42 -9.49
CA ALA A 210 -17.43 -3.56 -10.57
C ALA A 210 -18.61 -2.64 -10.13
N PRO A 211 -18.82 -1.53 -10.84
CA PRO A 211 -20.11 -0.84 -10.87
C PRO A 211 -21.26 -1.79 -11.22
N LEU A 212 -22.41 -1.63 -10.56
CA LEU A 212 -23.52 -2.59 -10.69
C LEU A 212 -24.13 -2.60 -12.09
N ASP A 213 -24.07 -1.48 -12.81
CA ASP A 213 -24.60 -1.29 -14.15
C ASP A 213 -23.66 -1.76 -15.27
N TRP A 214 -22.44 -2.21 -14.94
CA TRP A 214 -21.52 -2.74 -15.94
C TRP A 214 -22.11 -3.97 -16.66
N PRO A 215 -21.89 -4.08 -17.99
CA PRO A 215 -22.26 -5.26 -18.76
C PRO A 215 -21.60 -6.53 -18.20
N ASP A 216 -22.34 -7.64 -18.23
CA ASP A 216 -21.86 -8.94 -17.72
C ASP A 216 -20.56 -9.41 -18.39
N GLU A 217 -20.37 -9.14 -19.68
CA GLU A 217 -19.13 -9.49 -20.39
C GLU A 217 -17.91 -8.77 -19.79
N ARG A 218 -18.06 -7.49 -19.42
CA ARG A 218 -17.00 -6.72 -18.77
C ARG A 218 -16.75 -7.21 -17.34
N LYS A 219 -17.80 -7.60 -16.61
CA LYS A 219 -17.66 -8.21 -15.28
C LYS A 219 -16.93 -9.55 -15.35
N ARG A 220 -17.21 -10.39 -16.35
CA ARG A 220 -16.47 -11.65 -16.55
C ARG A 220 -14.98 -11.42 -16.78
N ALA A 221 -14.64 -10.48 -17.67
CA ALA A 221 -13.24 -10.13 -17.91
C ALA A 221 -12.54 -9.63 -16.63
N LEU A 222 -13.22 -8.78 -15.84
CA LEU A 222 -12.71 -8.35 -14.54
C LEU A 222 -12.49 -9.55 -13.61
N VAL A 223 -13.47 -10.44 -13.47
CA VAL A 223 -13.38 -11.64 -12.61
C VAL A 223 -12.21 -12.54 -12.99
N GLU A 224 -11.97 -12.74 -14.29
CA GLU A 224 -10.86 -13.56 -14.80
C GLU A 224 -9.48 -12.98 -14.46
N GLU A 225 -9.35 -11.66 -14.41
CA GLU A 225 -8.07 -10.97 -14.12
C GLU A 225 -7.84 -10.74 -12.62
N SER A 226 -8.92 -10.51 -11.86
CA SER A 226 -8.87 -10.02 -10.48
C SER A 226 -8.05 -10.92 -9.54
N PHE A 227 -7.18 -10.28 -8.74
CA PHE A 227 -6.40 -10.90 -7.66
C PHE A 227 -5.36 -11.95 -8.09
N THR A 228 -5.16 -12.17 -9.39
CA THR A 228 -4.22 -13.18 -9.92
C THR A 228 -2.77 -12.70 -10.00
N GLY A 229 -2.53 -11.40 -9.84
CA GLY A 229 -1.22 -10.78 -9.98
C GLY A 229 -0.63 -10.99 -11.37
N ALA A 230 0.67 -11.29 -11.43
CA ALA A 230 1.36 -11.67 -12.67
C ALA A 230 1.33 -13.19 -12.94
N GLY A 231 0.45 -13.95 -12.27
CA GLY A 231 0.32 -15.39 -12.44
C GLY A 231 1.41 -16.19 -11.72
N THR A 232 1.97 -17.20 -12.39
CA THR A 232 2.92 -18.15 -11.78
C THR A 232 4.25 -18.28 -12.52
N ASP A 233 4.47 -17.46 -13.54
CA ASP A 233 5.63 -17.60 -14.40
C ASP A 233 6.91 -17.16 -13.66
N PRO A 234 7.95 -18.00 -13.63
CA PRO A 234 9.20 -17.65 -12.97
C PRO A 234 9.94 -16.57 -13.75
N PHE A 235 10.68 -15.72 -13.03
CA PHE A 235 11.55 -14.72 -13.63
C PHE A 235 12.64 -15.37 -14.49
N VAL A 236 12.73 -14.96 -15.76
CA VAL A 236 13.74 -15.47 -16.72
C VAL A 236 14.80 -14.41 -17.01
N ARG A 237 14.36 -13.18 -17.30
CA ARG A 237 15.22 -12.05 -17.66
C ARG A 237 14.49 -10.75 -17.35
N ASP A 238 15.23 -9.67 -17.20
CA ASP A 238 14.65 -8.34 -17.02
C ASP A 238 13.79 -7.93 -18.22
N HIS A 239 12.63 -7.37 -17.90
CA HIS A 239 11.75 -6.66 -18.81
C HIS A 239 11.10 -5.50 -18.05
N SER A 240 11.09 -4.31 -18.66
CA SER A 240 10.46 -3.12 -18.11
C SER A 240 9.88 -2.24 -19.21
N THR A 241 8.73 -1.65 -18.94
CA THR A 241 7.97 -0.82 -19.88
C THR A 241 7.70 0.54 -19.27
N LEU A 242 8.14 1.61 -19.94
CA LEU A 242 7.74 2.99 -19.62
C LEU A 242 6.35 3.26 -20.23
N THR A 243 5.36 3.53 -19.39
CA THR A 243 3.94 3.64 -19.77
C THR A 243 3.15 4.43 -18.72
N HIS A 244 1.87 4.67 -18.96
CA HIS A 244 0.89 4.81 -17.87
C HIS A 244 0.67 3.42 -17.29
N VAL A 245 1.10 3.19 -16.05
CA VAL A 245 1.07 1.85 -15.44
C VAL A 245 -0.34 1.55 -14.96
N ASP A 246 -0.95 0.55 -15.57
CA ASP A 246 -2.27 0.04 -15.20
C ASP A 246 -2.28 -0.41 -13.72
N PRO A 247 -3.17 0.14 -12.87
CA PRO A 247 -3.31 -0.26 -11.47
C PRO A 247 -3.56 -1.76 -11.27
N MET A 248 -4.08 -2.47 -12.28
CA MET A 248 -4.30 -3.93 -12.24
C MET A 248 -3.01 -4.75 -12.40
N ARG A 249 -1.90 -4.12 -12.76
CA ARG A 249 -0.62 -4.79 -13.10
C ARG A 249 0.48 -4.57 -12.07
N VAL A 250 0.17 -3.87 -10.98
CA VAL A 250 1.11 -3.54 -9.92
C VAL A 250 0.42 -3.70 -8.57
N ASP A 251 1.17 -4.16 -7.56
CA ASP A 251 0.64 -4.38 -6.21
C ASP A 251 1.41 -3.55 -5.18
N MET A 252 0.73 -3.16 -4.10
CA MET A 252 1.32 -2.31 -3.06
C MET A 252 2.52 -2.95 -2.34
N CYS A 253 2.64 -4.28 -2.41
CA CYS A 253 3.76 -5.03 -1.86
C CYS A 253 5.04 -4.92 -2.71
N ASN A 254 4.98 -4.33 -3.90
CA ASN A 254 6.09 -4.25 -4.86
C ASN A 254 6.04 -2.97 -5.70
N ILE A 255 6.05 -1.83 -5.00
CA ILE A 255 5.87 -0.52 -5.61
C ILE A 255 6.78 0.53 -4.99
N SER A 256 7.09 1.55 -5.79
CA SER A 256 7.76 2.77 -5.35
C SER A 256 7.05 4.02 -5.86
N PHE A 257 7.02 5.06 -5.03
CA PHE A 257 6.45 6.37 -5.33
C PHE A 257 7.48 7.47 -5.12
N LEU A 258 7.44 8.46 -5.99
CA LEU A 258 8.16 9.73 -5.84
C LEU A 258 7.46 10.60 -4.79
N ASP A 259 8.24 11.37 -4.02
CA ASP A 259 7.75 12.32 -3.02
C ASP A 259 6.68 13.27 -3.54
N GLU A 260 6.82 13.76 -4.77
CA GLU A 260 5.85 14.67 -5.40
C GLU A 260 4.43 14.10 -5.54
N VAL A 261 4.24 12.78 -5.37
CA VAL A 261 2.93 12.13 -5.30
C VAL A 261 2.47 11.96 -3.85
N TYR A 262 3.22 11.23 -3.04
CA TYR A 262 2.76 10.86 -1.69
C TYR A 262 2.77 12.04 -0.70
N GLU A 263 3.51 13.12 -0.99
CA GLU A 263 3.46 14.37 -0.21
C GLU A 263 2.23 15.23 -0.56
N ARG A 264 1.50 14.90 -1.63
CA ARG A 264 0.32 15.64 -2.08
C ARG A 264 -0.97 15.03 -1.59
N VAL A 265 -1.08 13.71 -1.69
CA VAL A 265 -2.31 12.98 -1.37
C VAL A 265 -1.95 11.76 -0.51
N PRO A 266 -2.57 11.60 0.66
CA PRO A 266 -2.43 10.39 1.47
C PRO A 266 -3.24 9.24 0.89
N LEU A 267 -3.10 8.07 1.49
CA LEU A 267 -3.98 6.92 1.24
C LEU A 267 -5.19 6.94 2.18
N PRO A 268 -6.35 6.37 1.76
CA PRO A 268 -7.53 6.21 2.61
C PRO A 268 -7.18 5.53 3.95
N PRO A 269 -7.54 6.12 5.11
CA PRO A 269 -7.21 5.55 6.43
C PRO A 269 -8.13 4.39 6.83
N ALA A 270 -9.07 3.98 5.96
CA ALA A 270 -10.10 2.98 6.22
C ALA A 270 -9.58 1.76 7.00
N THR A 271 -10.22 1.49 8.13
CA THR A 271 -9.88 0.35 8.98
C THR A 271 -10.53 -0.92 8.47
N ASP A 272 -9.84 -2.03 8.68
CA ASP A 272 -10.27 -3.36 8.27
C ASP A 272 -10.85 -3.36 6.85
N THR A 273 -10.14 -2.77 5.90
CA THR A 273 -10.52 -2.71 4.48
C THR A 273 -9.31 -3.05 3.64
N ILE A 274 -9.35 -4.15 2.89
CA ILE A 274 -8.25 -4.49 1.95
C ILE A 274 -8.33 -3.59 0.72
N GLY A 275 -7.20 -3.38 0.05
CA GLY A 275 -7.14 -2.66 -1.23
C GLY A 275 -7.31 -1.13 -1.12
N SER A 276 -7.59 -0.58 0.07
CA SER A 276 -7.72 0.87 0.26
C SER A 276 -6.43 1.63 -0.04
N ASP A 277 -5.28 0.98 0.08
CA ASP A 277 -3.96 1.51 -0.19
C ASP A 277 -3.58 1.60 -1.68
N TYR A 278 -4.46 1.17 -2.59
CA TYR A 278 -4.23 1.22 -4.05
C TYR A 278 -4.58 2.58 -4.68
N PHE A 279 -5.16 3.50 -3.90
CA PHE A 279 -5.66 4.79 -4.41
C PHE A 279 -4.62 5.60 -5.21
N LEU A 280 -3.36 5.63 -4.76
CA LEU A 280 -2.32 6.39 -5.46
C LEU A 280 -1.97 5.82 -6.83
N MET A 281 -2.17 4.51 -7.07
CA MET A 281 -1.96 3.91 -8.39
C MET A 281 -2.95 4.47 -9.39
N HIS A 282 -4.24 4.52 -9.02
CA HIS A 282 -5.29 5.11 -9.83
C HIS A 282 -5.05 6.61 -10.06
N LEU A 283 -4.69 7.36 -9.01
CA LEU A 283 -4.38 8.78 -9.14
C LEU A 283 -3.21 9.05 -10.11
N VAL A 284 -2.16 8.23 -10.09
CA VAL A 284 -1.03 8.35 -11.02
C VAL A 284 -1.46 8.01 -12.45
N TYR A 285 -2.18 6.91 -12.62
CA TYR A 285 -2.65 6.44 -13.92
C TYR A 285 -3.63 7.44 -14.56
N ASP A 286 -4.71 7.78 -13.87
CA ASP A 286 -5.76 8.68 -14.34
C ASP A 286 -5.26 10.13 -14.44
N GLY A 287 -4.29 10.52 -13.61
CA GLY A 287 -3.58 11.79 -13.73
C GLY A 287 -2.65 11.90 -14.95
N THR A 288 -2.48 10.82 -15.73
CA THR A 288 -1.57 10.75 -16.90
C THR A 288 -0.10 10.97 -16.53
N LEU A 289 0.32 10.54 -15.34
CA LEU A 289 1.70 10.63 -14.90
C LEU A 289 2.50 9.38 -15.32
N PRO A 290 3.71 9.55 -15.90
CA PRO A 290 4.53 8.42 -16.31
C PRO A 290 4.90 7.48 -15.16
N GLY A 291 4.90 6.18 -15.45
CA GLY A 291 5.43 5.14 -14.58
C GLY A 291 6.24 4.10 -15.33
N VAL A 292 6.89 3.20 -14.59
CA VAL A 292 7.55 2.01 -15.17
C VAL A 292 6.98 0.74 -14.55
N LEU A 293 6.50 -0.16 -15.39
CA LEU A 293 6.12 -1.52 -15.01
C LEU A 293 7.33 -2.43 -15.27
N HIS A 294 7.70 -3.28 -14.32
CA HIS A 294 8.75 -4.29 -14.54
C HIS A 294 8.26 -5.72 -14.25
N ASN A 295 9.06 -6.73 -14.56
CA ASN A 295 8.71 -8.14 -14.32
C ASN A 295 9.45 -8.79 -13.14
N ARG A 296 10.16 -7.99 -12.32
CA ARG A 296 10.71 -8.45 -11.03
C ARG A 296 9.60 -8.61 -9.98
N ASN A 297 8.64 -9.49 -10.27
CA ASN A 297 7.54 -9.78 -9.38
C ASN A 297 8.04 -10.44 -8.10
N ILE A 298 7.39 -10.15 -6.98
CA ILE A 298 7.66 -10.82 -5.70
C ILE A 298 6.83 -12.10 -5.58
N VAL A 299 7.22 -13.01 -4.69
CA VAL A 299 6.48 -14.24 -4.40
C VAL A 299 5.52 -13.97 -3.24
N ASN A 300 4.22 -14.04 -3.49
CA ASN A 300 3.18 -13.87 -2.48
C ASN A 300 2.81 -15.20 -1.81
N PHE A 301 2.58 -15.18 -0.50
CA PHE A 301 2.14 -16.36 0.25
C PHE A 301 1.18 -16.01 1.39
N TYR A 302 0.29 -16.95 1.75
CA TYR A 302 -0.58 -16.78 2.91
C TYR A 302 0.12 -17.15 4.22
N THR A 303 -0.03 -16.30 5.22
CA THR A 303 0.41 -16.60 6.59
C THR A 303 -0.54 -17.62 7.24
N PRO A 304 -0.05 -18.46 8.19
CA PRO A 304 -0.89 -19.43 8.89
C PRO A 304 -2.08 -18.81 9.63
N GLU A 305 -1.94 -17.58 10.13
CA GLU A 305 -2.98 -16.85 10.84
C GLU A 305 -4.27 -16.71 10.01
N ARG A 306 -4.15 -16.48 8.69
CA ARG A 306 -5.31 -16.35 7.78
C ARG A 306 -6.19 -17.61 7.74
N ARG A 307 -5.64 -18.77 8.10
CA ARG A 307 -6.34 -20.06 8.10
C ARG A 307 -7.06 -20.38 9.42
N THR A 308 -6.92 -19.55 10.44
CA THR A 308 -7.67 -19.68 11.70
C THR A 308 -9.10 -19.15 11.56
N ASP A 309 -10.04 -19.56 12.41
CA ASP A 309 -11.44 -19.08 12.34
C ASP A 309 -11.55 -17.56 12.56
N ALA A 310 -10.76 -17.04 13.52
CA ALA A 310 -10.66 -15.60 13.78
C ALA A 310 -10.04 -14.86 12.59
N GLY A 311 -8.95 -15.41 12.03
CA GLY A 311 -8.30 -14.87 10.83
C GLY A 311 -9.23 -14.85 9.62
N PHE A 312 -9.98 -15.93 9.39
CA PHE A 312 -10.98 -16.02 8.35
C PHE A 312 -12.06 -14.94 8.51
N THR A 313 -12.66 -14.84 9.70
CA THR A 313 -13.71 -13.85 9.98
C THR A 313 -13.20 -12.41 9.78
N ALA A 314 -12.03 -12.08 10.34
CA ALA A 314 -11.42 -10.77 10.15
C ALA A 314 -11.14 -10.49 8.68
N TYR A 315 -10.63 -11.48 7.93
CA TYR A 315 -10.32 -11.30 6.52
C TYR A 315 -11.55 -11.11 5.64
N GLN A 316 -12.61 -11.91 5.86
CA GLN A 316 -13.88 -11.78 5.13
C GLN A 316 -14.60 -10.47 5.46
N LEU A 317 -14.46 -9.95 6.68
CA LEU A 317 -14.92 -8.60 7.02
C LEU A 317 -14.18 -7.54 6.19
N ARG A 318 -12.86 -7.66 6.06
CA ARG A 318 -12.07 -6.73 5.24
C ARG A 318 -12.42 -6.77 3.77
N PHE A 319 -12.69 -7.96 3.26
CA PHE A 319 -13.14 -8.14 1.88
C PHE A 319 -14.54 -7.58 1.65
N THR A 320 -15.44 -7.75 2.62
CA THR A 320 -16.76 -7.10 2.59
C THR A 320 -16.63 -5.59 2.56
N LYS A 321 -15.84 -4.98 3.46
CA LYS A 321 -15.61 -3.53 3.48
C LYS A 321 -14.97 -3.03 2.19
N PHE A 322 -14.06 -3.79 1.58
CA PHE A 322 -13.53 -3.49 0.24
C PHE A 322 -14.66 -3.36 -0.79
N PHE A 323 -15.60 -4.30 -0.85
CA PHE A 323 -16.72 -4.17 -1.79
C PHE A 323 -17.62 -2.96 -1.50
N LEU A 324 -17.82 -2.61 -0.23
CA LEU A 324 -18.59 -1.42 0.13
C LEU A 324 -17.88 -0.13 -0.26
N SER A 325 -16.54 -0.07 -0.14
CA SER A 325 -15.76 1.10 -0.55
C SER A 325 -15.83 1.33 -2.07
N MET A 326 -16.06 0.28 -2.87
CA MET A 326 -16.16 0.39 -4.33
C MET A 326 -17.36 1.20 -4.84
N LEU A 327 -18.41 1.44 -4.05
CA LEU A 327 -19.43 2.44 -4.39
C LEU A 327 -18.78 3.82 -4.59
N TYR A 328 -17.90 4.19 -3.68
CA TYR A 328 -17.27 5.49 -3.61
C TYR A 328 -16.04 5.55 -4.51
N LEU A 329 -15.17 4.54 -4.43
CA LEU A 329 -13.91 4.50 -5.18
C LEU A 329 -14.12 4.41 -6.68
N ASN A 330 -15.07 3.61 -7.19
CA ASN A 330 -15.35 3.57 -8.63
C ASN A 330 -15.80 4.95 -9.15
N HIS A 331 -16.65 5.65 -8.39
CA HIS A 331 -17.02 7.02 -8.75
C HIS A 331 -15.79 7.94 -8.79
N ILE A 332 -14.92 7.89 -7.78
CA ILE A 332 -13.71 8.71 -7.76
C ILE A 332 -12.80 8.38 -8.95
N TYR A 333 -12.59 7.09 -9.26
CA TYR A 333 -11.76 6.65 -10.38
C TYR A 333 -12.33 7.10 -11.73
N ASP A 334 -13.62 6.93 -11.98
CA ASP A 334 -14.26 7.41 -13.20
C ASP A 334 -14.09 8.93 -13.36
N ARG A 335 -14.25 9.69 -12.28
CA ARG A 335 -14.12 11.15 -12.29
C ARG A 335 -12.68 11.62 -12.42
N MET A 336 -11.72 10.88 -11.87
CA MET A 336 -10.30 11.13 -12.11
C MET A 336 -9.93 10.88 -13.56
N ALA A 337 -10.40 9.77 -14.15
CA ALA A 337 -10.20 9.45 -15.56
C ALA A 337 -10.79 10.53 -16.49
N GLU A 338 -11.98 11.04 -16.17
CA GLU A 338 -12.60 12.18 -16.88
C GLU A 338 -11.77 13.46 -16.75
N ALA A 339 -11.20 13.73 -15.58
CA ALA A 339 -10.40 14.92 -15.32
C ALA A 339 -9.02 14.85 -16.01
N GLY A 340 -8.42 13.67 -16.10
CA GLY A 340 -7.14 13.44 -16.76
C GLY A 340 -6.03 14.36 -16.23
N ALA A 341 -5.32 15.02 -17.14
CA ALA A 341 -4.30 16.03 -16.83
C ALA A 341 -4.84 17.24 -16.03
N GLY A 342 -6.17 17.44 -15.95
CA GLY A 342 -6.80 18.45 -15.10
C GLY A 342 -6.56 18.22 -13.60
N LEU A 343 -6.17 17.02 -13.20
CA LEU A 343 -5.72 16.69 -11.84
C LEU A 343 -4.34 17.27 -11.50
N LEU A 344 -3.61 17.78 -12.48
CA LEU A 344 -2.24 18.26 -12.34
C LEU A 344 -2.13 19.79 -12.45
N ASP A 345 -1.18 20.39 -11.74
CA ASP A 345 -0.78 21.78 -11.91
C ASP A 345 0.15 21.97 -13.12
N ASP A 346 0.55 23.22 -13.40
CA ASP A 346 1.42 23.57 -14.53
C ASP A 346 2.84 22.97 -14.42
N ARG A 347 3.19 22.40 -13.26
CA ARG A 347 4.44 21.68 -12.99
C ARG A 347 4.24 20.17 -12.94
N HIS A 348 3.09 19.68 -13.39
CA HIS A 348 2.71 18.27 -13.39
C HIS A 348 2.57 17.65 -11.99
N ARG A 349 2.26 18.47 -10.97
CA ARG A 349 2.03 17.98 -9.61
C ARG A 349 0.55 17.84 -9.32
N VAL A 350 0.19 16.81 -8.57
CA VAL A 350 -1.20 16.56 -8.18
C VAL A 350 -1.78 17.76 -7.43
N ARG A 351 -3.01 18.14 -7.79
CA ARG A 351 -3.84 19.14 -7.10
C ARG A 351 -4.66 18.48 -6.00
N PRO A 352 -4.24 18.52 -4.71
CA PRO A 352 -4.96 17.83 -3.64
C PRO A 352 -6.41 18.32 -3.47
N ASP A 353 -6.67 19.62 -3.66
CA ASP A 353 -8.03 20.18 -3.55
C ASP A 353 -8.99 19.59 -4.59
N ALA A 354 -8.50 19.30 -5.81
CA ALA A 354 -9.31 18.66 -6.84
C ALA A 354 -9.65 17.23 -6.44
N VAL A 355 -8.69 16.48 -5.90
CA VAL A 355 -8.90 15.11 -5.42
C VAL A 355 -9.86 15.09 -4.23
N ALA A 356 -9.66 15.96 -3.23
CA ALA A 356 -10.54 16.07 -2.07
C ALA A 356 -12.00 16.39 -2.46
N ALA A 357 -12.20 17.22 -3.49
CA ALA A 357 -13.53 17.53 -4.01
C ALA A 357 -14.23 16.28 -4.58
N LEU A 358 -13.52 15.46 -5.36
CA LEU A 358 -14.05 14.20 -5.89
C LEU A 358 -14.40 13.20 -4.77
N VAL A 359 -13.53 13.08 -3.76
CA VAL A 359 -13.77 12.20 -2.61
C VAL A 359 -15.03 12.65 -1.85
N ARG A 360 -15.19 13.95 -1.59
CA ARG A 360 -16.40 14.49 -0.94
C ARG A 360 -17.67 14.34 -1.77
N GLU A 361 -17.57 14.47 -3.09
CA GLU A 361 -18.70 14.23 -3.98
C GLU A 361 -19.17 12.77 -3.82
N SER A 362 -18.24 11.82 -3.81
CA SER A 362 -18.55 10.40 -3.66
C SER A 362 -19.25 10.07 -2.34
N ALA A 363 -18.83 10.68 -1.22
CA ALA A 363 -19.43 10.42 0.10
C ALA A 363 -20.95 10.68 0.17
N ARG A 364 -21.50 11.44 -0.78
CA ARG A 364 -22.93 11.81 -0.84
C ARG A 364 -23.77 10.87 -1.71
N LEU A 365 -23.17 9.82 -2.27
CA LEU A 365 -23.88 8.86 -3.12
C LEU A 365 -24.94 8.08 -2.32
N ASP A 366 -26.00 7.66 -3.02
CA ASP A 366 -27.03 6.80 -2.47
C ASP A 366 -26.46 5.42 -2.12
N ARG A 367 -26.75 4.93 -0.91
CA ARG A 367 -26.20 3.67 -0.39
C ARG A 367 -26.87 2.42 -0.99
N GLY A 368 -27.86 2.56 -1.87
CA GLY A 368 -28.64 1.45 -2.44
C GLY A 368 -27.79 0.40 -3.15
N ASP A 369 -26.70 0.80 -3.79
CA ASP A 369 -25.75 -0.13 -4.41
C ASP A 369 -25.04 -0.99 -3.36
N ASN A 370 -24.63 -0.42 -2.24
CA ASN A 370 -24.00 -1.16 -1.15
C ASN A 370 -24.98 -2.07 -0.42
N VAL A 371 -26.25 -1.67 -0.28
CA VAL A 371 -27.31 -2.57 0.21
C VAL A 371 -27.42 -3.80 -0.70
N ARG A 372 -27.35 -3.63 -2.03
CA ARG A 372 -27.35 -4.76 -2.98
C ARG A 372 -26.10 -5.62 -2.85
N ARG A 373 -24.91 -5.02 -2.66
CA ARG A 373 -23.66 -5.77 -2.44
C ARG A 373 -23.76 -6.67 -1.20
N LEU A 374 -24.23 -6.14 -0.08
CA LEU A 374 -24.46 -6.94 1.14
C LEU A 374 -25.46 -8.08 0.92
N ALA A 375 -26.55 -7.84 0.18
CA ALA A 375 -27.52 -8.88 -0.14
C ALA A 375 -26.95 -9.99 -1.05
N VAL A 376 -26.03 -9.64 -1.97
CA VAL A 376 -25.31 -10.65 -2.76
C VAL A 376 -24.37 -11.46 -1.87
N ILE A 377 -23.59 -10.82 -1.00
CA ILE A 377 -22.68 -11.51 -0.06
C ILE A 377 -23.47 -12.48 0.83
N ASP A 378 -24.55 -12.03 1.48
CA ASP A 378 -25.38 -12.90 2.35
C ASP A 378 -25.90 -14.12 1.60
N ARG A 379 -26.53 -13.93 0.42
CA ARG A 379 -27.04 -15.03 -0.40
C ARG A 379 -25.93 -15.99 -0.83
N SER A 380 -24.82 -15.45 -1.32
CA SER A 380 -23.66 -16.20 -1.81
C SER A 380 -23.04 -17.05 -0.71
N TYR A 381 -22.85 -16.47 0.48
CA TYR A 381 -22.17 -17.15 1.58
C TYR A 381 -23.05 -18.20 2.24
N ARG A 382 -24.37 -17.97 2.34
CA ARG A 382 -25.34 -18.99 2.74
C ARG A 382 -25.39 -20.16 1.75
N ARG A 383 -25.24 -19.91 0.45
CA ARG A 383 -25.15 -20.98 -0.57
C ARG A 383 -23.90 -21.84 -0.39
N LEU A 384 -22.78 -21.26 0.02
CA LEU A 384 -21.55 -22.02 0.32
C LEU A 384 -21.67 -22.87 1.59
N GLY A 385 -22.42 -22.40 2.59
CA GLY A 385 -22.61 -23.09 3.86
C GLY A 385 -21.38 -23.06 4.77
N GLY A 386 -21.45 -23.78 5.90
CA GLY A 386 -20.35 -23.93 6.85
C GLY A 386 -19.85 -22.58 7.37
N ARG A 387 -18.53 -22.37 7.37
CA ARG A 387 -17.90 -21.13 7.86
C ARG A 387 -18.36 -19.86 7.13
N TYR A 388 -18.79 -19.97 5.88
CA TYR A 388 -19.31 -18.84 5.11
C TYR A 388 -20.72 -18.45 5.58
N GLU A 389 -21.60 -19.42 5.84
CA GLU A 389 -22.92 -19.16 6.41
C GLU A 389 -22.82 -18.59 7.83
N GLU A 390 -21.92 -19.12 8.66
CA GLU A 390 -21.62 -18.56 9.99
C GLU A 390 -21.13 -17.10 9.89
N PHE A 391 -20.31 -16.78 8.89
CA PHE A 391 -19.90 -15.41 8.62
C PHE A 391 -21.07 -14.53 8.15
N ALA A 392 -21.98 -15.04 7.32
CA ALA A 392 -23.18 -14.31 6.90
C ALA A 392 -24.08 -13.99 8.12
N ASP A 393 -24.23 -14.92 9.05
CA ASP A 393 -24.95 -14.68 10.32
C ASP A 393 -24.24 -13.67 11.22
N PHE A 394 -22.90 -13.66 11.23
CA PHE A 394 -22.10 -12.63 11.90
C PHE A 394 -22.30 -11.24 11.26
N LEU A 395 -22.42 -11.18 9.92
CA LEU A 395 -22.52 -9.94 9.16
C LEU A 395 -23.93 -9.31 9.24
N ALA A 396 -24.98 -10.12 9.19
CA ALA A 396 -26.37 -9.67 9.16
C ALA A 396 -26.75 -8.58 10.20
N PRO A 397 -26.42 -8.70 11.50
CA PRO A 397 -26.75 -7.67 12.49
C PRO A 397 -25.89 -6.39 12.36
N ARG A 398 -24.87 -6.39 11.50
CA ARG A 398 -23.91 -5.28 11.31
C ARG A 398 -24.15 -4.49 10.01
N HIS A 399 -25.11 -4.88 9.18
CA HIS A 399 -25.31 -4.27 7.85
C HIS A 399 -25.40 -2.75 7.87
N GLU A 400 -26.31 -2.18 8.65
CA GLU A 400 -26.48 -0.72 8.73
C GLU A 400 -25.19 -0.01 9.18
N ARG A 401 -24.55 -0.55 10.22
CA ARG A 401 -23.28 -0.03 10.73
C ARG A 401 -22.18 -0.07 9.67
N LEU A 402 -22.07 -1.14 8.89
CA LEU A 402 -21.07 -1.26 7.83
C LEU A 402 -21.31 -0.28 6.67
N LEU A 403 -22.57 0.04 6.39
CA LEU A 403 -22.92 1.08 5.41
C LEU A 403 -22.55 2.48 5.91
N GLU A 404 -22.71 2.74 7.21
CA GLU A 404 -22.26 3.98 7.86
C GLU A 404 -20.73 4.07 7.85
N GLU A 405 -20.04 3.03 8.34
CA GLU A 405 -18.57 2.98 8.38
C GLU A 405 -17.94 3.16 6.99
N ALA A 406 -18.51 2.55 5.94
CA ALA A 406 -17.98 2.71 4.59
C ALA A 406 -18.12 4.15 4.06
N GLN A 407 -19.13 4.90 4.49
CA GLN A 407 -19.25 6.32 4.15
C GLN A 407 -18.29 7.17 5.00
N GLU A 408 -18.23 6.91 6.31
CA GLU A 408 -17.34 7.58 7.25
C GLU A 408 -15.87 7.44 6.81
N ASP A 409 -15.45 6.24 6.38
CA ASP A 409 -14.10 5.98 5.85
C ASP A 409 -13.74 6.91 4.66
N ILE A 410 -14.73 7.32 3.85
CA ILE A 410 -14.54 8.24 2.70
C ILE A 410 -14.55 9.70 3.14
N GLU A 411 -15.40 10.05 4.10
CA GLU A 411 -15.42 11.39 4.71
C GLU A 411 -14.11 11.68 5.45
N ASP A 412 -13.61 10.70 6.21
CA ASP A 412 -12.31 10.74 6.89
C ASP A 412 -11.16 10.83 5.88
N PHE A 413 -11.27 10.12 4.75
CA PHE A 413 -10.27 10.25 3.68
C PHE A 413 -10.23 11.67 3.11
N ALA A 414 -11.39 12.27 2.84
CA ALA A 414 -11.45 13.66 2.37
C ALA A 414 -10.83 14.63 3.39
N LEU A 415 -11.16 14.47 4.67
CA LEU A 415 -10.57 15.28 5.75
C LEU A 415 -9.05 15.12 5.80
N LEU A 416 -8.55 13.88 5.68
CA LEU A 416 -7.12 13.62 5.72
C LEU A 416 -6.38 14.25 4.54
N ILE A 417 -6.94 14.26 3.33
CA ILE A 417 -6.35 14.94 2.16
C ILE A 417 -6.13 16.42 2.45
N GLU A 418 -7.11 17.08 3.07
CA GLU A 418 -7.03 18.51 3.38
C GLU A 418 -6.03 18.82 4.50
N ALA A 419 -5.95 17.95 5.50
CA ALA A 419 -4.99 18.04 6.59
C ALA A 419 -3.56 17.69 6.14
N TRP A 420 -3.38 17.04 4.98
CA TRP A 420 -2.12 16.43 4.57
C TRP A 420 -0.98 17.42 4.35
N GLY A 421 -1.24 18.50 3.61
CA GLY A 421 -0.21 19.50 3.28
C GLY A 421 0.49 20.09 4.51
N PRO A 422 -0.25 20.53 5.55
CA PRO A 422 0.33 20.91 6.84
C PRO A 422 1.17 19.81 7.52
N LEU A 423 0.70 18.56 7.52
CA LEU A 423 1.42 17.42 8.12
C LEU A 423 2.76 17.16 7.44
N VAL A 424 2.78 17.15 6.10
CA VAL A 424 3.99 16.98 5.29
C VAL A 424 4.99 18.11 5.55
N ARG A 425 4.54 19.37 5.59
CA ARG A 425 5.45 20.49 5.92
C ARG A 425 6.03 20.37 7.33
N ALA A 426 5.23 19.91 8.29
CA ALA A 426 5.68 19.70 9.66
C ALA A 426 6.67 18.54 9.79
N SER A 427 6.51 17.48 8.98
CA SER A 427 7.34 16.27 9.03
C SER A 427 8.83 16.57 8.84
N GLY A 428 9.19 17.38 7.82
CA GLY A 428 10.58 17.74 7.51
C GLY A 428 11.31 18.53 8.61
N SER A 429 10.59 18.98 9.64
CA SER A 429 11.17 19.65 10.82
C SER A 429 11.00 18.85 12.11
N THR A 430 10.27 17.74 12.08
CA THR A 430 9.98 16.92 13.25
C THR A 430 11.06 15.88 13.45
N GLU A 431 11.73 15.92 14.60
CA GLU A 431 12.76 14.94 14.93
C GLU A 431 12.16 13.55 15.10
N LEU A 432 12.83 12.56 14.49
CA LEU A 432 12.50 11.16 14.69
C LEU A 432 12.96 10.67 16.07
N PRO A 433 12.28 9.67 16.64
CA PRO A 433 12.76 8.98 17.83
C PRO A 433 14.19 8.50 17.59
N ARG A 434 15.11 8.84 18.50
CA ARG A 434 16.49 8.35 18.39
C ARG A 434 16.46 6.83 18.50
N PRO A 435 17.22 6.10 17.67
CA PRO A 435 17.44 4.67 17.88
C PRO A 435 17.94 4.46 19.31
N THR A 436 17.34 3.53 20.03
CA THR A 436 17.84 3.10 21.34
C THR A 436 19.20 2.44 21.15
N ARG A 437 20.27 3.23 21.09
CA ARG A 437 21.63 2.72 21.34
C ARG A 437 21.67 2.28 22.80
N ARG A 438 21.58 0.97 23.06
CA ARG A 438 22.09 0.48 24.34
C ARG A 438 23.58 0.77 24.36
N THR A 439 23.99 1.57 25.34
CA THR A 439 25.38 1.71 25.75
C THR A 439 25.98 0.31 25.84
N ARG A 440 27.10 0.07 25.14
CA ARG A 440 27.96 -1.08 25.45
C ARG A 440 28.15 -1.09 26.97
N PRO A 441 27.93 -2.22 27.67
CA PRO A 441 28.32 -2.30 29.07
C PRO A 441 29.79 -1.90 29.15
N ASP A 442 30.07 -0.91 29.98
CA ASP A 442 31.43 -0.49 30.27
C ASP A 442 32.17 -1.73 30.83
N PRO A 443 33.24 -2.22 30.16
CA PRO A 443 34.01 -3.36 30.66
C PRO A 443 34.67 -3.08 32.02
N THR A 444 34.57 -1.85 32.53
CA THR A 444 35.20 -1.42 33.78
C THR A 444 34.26 -1.30 34.97
N ALA A 445 32.99 -1.69 34.87
CA ALA A 445 32.10 -1.71 36.05
C ALA A 445 32.56 -2.80 37.04
N PRO A 446 32.97 -2.45 38.27
CA PRO A 446 33.39 -3.43 39.26
C PRO A 446 32.17 -4.20 39.76
N CYS A 447 32.30 -5.53 39.85
CA CYS A 447 31.31 -6.38 40.53
C CYS A 447 31.14 -5.90 41.98
N VAL A 448 29.90 -5.60 42.36
CA VAL A 448 29.47 -5.43 43.75
C VAL A 448 28.71 -6.67 44.17
#